data_AF-A0A423WVI9-F1
#
_entry.id   AF-A0A423WVI9-F1
#
_cell.length_a   1.000
_cell.length_b   1.000
_cell.length_c   1.000
_cell.angle_alpha   90.00
_cell.angle_beta   90.00
_cell.angle_gamma   90.00
#
_symmetry.space_group_name_H-M   'P 1'
#
loop_
_entity.id
_entity.type
_entity.pdbx_description
1 polymer ?
#
loop_
_entity_poly.entity_id
_entity_poly.type
_entity_poly.pdbx_seq_one_letter_code
_entity_poly.pdbx_strand_id
1 'polypeptide(L)'
;MSSETFQTRLKRRIMQSLFVDYIYRALRSGAYPLQGIWYFAKHRKFWPLWAGRLLPLSIISLFVYSIVFFFAYLPQVALLAIWQGRGAWFSALVLTLGEGMVLIQALFEGFFVDEARVDVFDATLIDHGLVDLVAPQRLLFPDAPNSVKMLGKPTSHAEYAPWSFIQIIEVVVYLPLNLIPIVGAPLYIILTGTRLGKLSFYRWHKLHGLGRHEMKKEQKKYTWEFIWFGTVAMILELVPLLSFFFLLTTTAGCALWVAKLEEEARGWNNESRAEEGRAQTQGPDAQTQPQEASGSTHATVEEDDPPPPYSDNPL
;
A
#
# COMPACT_ATOMS: atom_id res chain seq x y z
N MET A 1 -36.16 26.24 21.36
CA MET A 1 -34.72 26.40 21.67
C MET A 1 -34.21 25.06 22.16
N SER A 2 -33.57 24.30 21.26
CA SER A 2 -33.26 22.87 21.44
C SER A 2 -32.13 22.68 22.46
N SER A 3 -32.40 21.84 23.46
CA SER A 3 -31.43 21.31 24.41
C SER A 3 -30.47 20.36 23.70
N GLU A 4 -29.44 20.93 23.05
CA GLU A 4 -28.24 20.15 22.73
C GLU A 4 -27.70 19.57 24.04
N THR A 5 -27.92 18.27 24.24
CA THR A 5 -27.50 17.52 25.41
C THR A 5 -25.98 17.68 25.60
N PHE A 6 -25.56 17.94 26.84
CA PHE A 6 -24.15 18.10 27.23
C PHE A 6 -23.25 16.98 26.69
N GLN A 7 -23.79 15.76 26.62
CA GLN A 7 -23.21 14.58 25.96
C GLN A 7 -22.77 14.84 24.52
N THR A 8 -23.61 15.51 23.72
CA THR A 8 -23.37 15.82 22.31
C THR A 8 -22.29 16.88 22.15
N ARG A 9 -22.24 17.86 23.06
CA ARG A 9 -21.18 18.88 23.10
C ARG A 9 -19.85 18.31 23.57
N LEU A 10 -19.86 17.40 24.53
CA LEU A 10 -18.65 16.73 25.02
C LEU A 10 -18.09 15.76 23.96
N LYS A 11 -18.95 14.95 23.32
CA LYS A 11 -18.56 14.15 22.14
C LYS A 11 -17.98 15.03 21.03
N ARG A 12 -18.63 16.15 20.69
CA ARG A 12 -18.15 17.06 19.64
C ARG A 12 -16.80 17.70 20.02
N ARG A 13 -16.57 18.06 21.29
CA ARG A 13 -15.27 18.58 21.78
C ARG A 13 -14.17 17.52 21.85
N ILE A 14 -14.48 16.30 22.28
CA ILE A 14 -13.51 15.19 22.33
C ILE A 14 -13.13 14.78 20.90
N MET A 15 -14.10 14.72 19.99
CA MET A 15 -13.90 14.42 18.57
C MET A 15 -13.20 15.57 17.81
N GLN A 16 -13.30 16.81 18.31
CA GLN A 16 -12.53 17.96 17.83
C GLN A 16 -11.15 18.10 18.51
N SER A 17 -10.78 17.22 19.45
CA SER A 17 -9.44 17.29 20.04
C SER A 17 -8.42 16.83 19.02
N LEU A 18 -7.43 17.67 18.74
CA LEU A 18 -6.31 17.37 17.83
C LEU A 18 -5.66 16.03 18.19
N PHE A 19 -5.62 15.68 19.48
CA PHE A 19 -5.10 14.41 19.98
C PHE A 19 -5.85 13.18 19.44
N VAL A 20 -7.19 13.20 19.44
CA VAL A 20 -8.00 12.10 18.91
C VAL A 20 -7.81 11.96 17.41
N ASP A 21 -7.69 13.08 16.68
CA ASP A 21 -7.37 13.07 15.25
C ASP A 21 -6.00 12.44 14.98
N TYR A 22 -4.96 12.83 15.73
CA TYR A 22 -3.62 12.23 15.60
C TYR A 22 -3.61 10.72 15.89
N ILE A 23 -4.35 10.25 16.90
CA ILE A 23 -4.48 8.82 17.18
C ILE A 23 -5.22 8.10 16.06
N TYR A 24 -6.32 8.67 15.58
CA TYR A 24 -7.10 8.07 14.50
C TYR A 24 -6.28 7.96 13.21
N ARG A 25 -5.53 9.02 12.85
CA ARG A 25 -4.60 9.03 11.71
C ARG A 25 -3.49 8.01 11.86
N ALA A 26 -2.92 7.88 13.06
CA ALA A 26 -1.92 6.86 13.38
C ALA A 26 -2.47 5.43 13.20
N LEU A 27 -3.63 5.14 13.79
CA LEU A 27 -4.26 3.83 13.70
C LEU A 27 -4.68 3.48 12.27
N ARG A 28 -5.27 4.45 11.54
CA ARG A 28 -5.67 4.26 10.14
C ARG A 28 -4.48 3.99 9.24
N SER A 29 -3.40 4.75 9.38
CA SER A 29 -2.18 4.57 8.57
C SER A 29 -1.43 3.29 8.93
N GLY A 30 -1.30 2.98 10.21
CA GLY A 30 -0.71 1.73 10.70
C GLY A 30 -1.51 0.48 10.37
N ALA A 31 -2.80 0.59 10.02
CA ALA A 31 -3.61 -0.55 9.60
C ALA A 31 -3.32 -1.00 8.16
N TYR A 32 -2.82 -0.14 7.28
CA TYR A 32 -2.62 -0.49 5.87
C TYR A 32 -1.60 -1.63 5.63
N PRO A 33 -0.45 -1.71 6.32
CA PRO A 33 0.44 -2.88 6.19
C PRO A 33 -0.29 -4.20 6.51
N LEU A 34 -1.18 -4.17 7.52
CA LEU A 34 -1.99 -5.33 7.88
C LEU A 34 -3.08 -5.64 6.83
N GLN A 35 -3.73 -4.61 6.29
CA GLN A 35 -4.68 -4.76 5.18
C GLN A 35 -4.00 -5.32 3.94
N GLY A 36 -2.74 -4.94 3.69
CA GLY A 36 -1.92 -5.48 2.62
C GLY A 36 -1.72 -6.99 2.73
N ILE A 37 -1.52 -7.53 3.94
CA ILE A 37 -1.44 -8.98 4.17
C ILE A 37 -2.74 -9.66 3.74
N TRP A 38 -3.88 -9.13 4.21
CA TRP A 38 -5.20 -9.68 3.88
C TRP A 38 -5.49 -9.59 2.38
N TYR A 39 -5.17 -8.47 1.76
CA TYR A 39 -5.34 -8.24 0.33
C TYR A 39 -4.50 -9.21 -0.51
N PHE A 40 -3.22 -9.39 -0.14
CA PHE A 40 -2.30 -10.31 -0.81
C PHE A 40 -2.74 -11.77 -0.66
N ALA A 41 -3.22 -12.15 0.53
CA ALA A 41 -3.76 -13.48 0.79
C ALA A 41 -5.03 -13.78 -0.04
N LYS A 42 -5.90 -12.78 -0.21
CA LYS A 42 -7.14 -12.91 -1.00
C LYS A 42 -6.88 -12.99 -2.51
N HIS A 43 -5.87 -12.29 -3.01
CA HIS A 43 -5.58 -12.19 -4.44
C HIS A 43 -4.47 -13.15 -4.88
N ARG A 44 -4.86 -14.36 -5.30
CA ARG A 44 -3.93 -15.41 -5.77
C ARG A 44 -3.02 -15.01 -6.93
N LYS A 45 -3.38 -13.96 -7.69
CA LYS A 45 -2.57 -13.43 -8.81
C LYS A 45 -1.20 -12.91 -8.38
N PHE A 46 -1.01 -12.51 -7.11
CA PHE A 46 0.28 -12.06 -6.59
C PHE A 46 1.18 -13.21 -6.11
N TRP A 47 0.63 -14.40 -5.88
CA TRP A 47 1.39 -15.53 -5.34
C TRP A 47 2.53 -16.00 -6.24
N PRO A 48 2.42 -16.00 -7.58
CA PRO A 48 3.55 -16.30 -8.45
C PRO A 48 4.73 -15.33 -8.28
N LEU A 49 4.45 -14.03 -8.00
CA LEU A 49 5.49 -13.03 -7.76
C LEU A 49 6.28 -13.37 -6.49
N TRP A 50 5.58 -13.78 -5.43
CA TRP A 50 6.20 -14.19 -4.17
C TRP A 50 6.90 -15.56 -4.27
N ALA A 51 6.20 -16.59 -4.75
CA ALA A 51 6.72 -17.96 -4.75
C ALA A 51 7.87 -18.16 -5.76
N GLY A 52 7.80 -17.53 -6.93
CA GLY A 52 8.79 -17.73 -7.99
C GLY A 52 10.13 -17.04 -7.72
N ARG A 53 10.12 -15.87 -7.08
CA ARG A 53 11.32 -15.03 -6.91
C ARG A 53 11.71 -14.82 -5.46
N LEU A 54 10.75 -14.58 -4.56
CA LEU A 54 11.05 -14.18 -3.19
C LEU A 54 11.19 -15.33 -2.22
N LEU A 55 10.53 -16.48 -2.47
CA LEU A 55 10.70 -17.66 -1.62
C LEU A 55 12.17 -18.13 -1.53
N PRO A 56 12.93 -18.23 -2.64
CA PRO A 56 14.36 -18.49 -2.57
C PRO A 56 15.13 -17.43 -1.76
N LEU A 57 14.78 -16.15 -1.93
CA LEU A 57 15.43 -15.06 -1.19
C LEU A 57 15.11 -15.11 0.32
N SER A 58 13.91 -15.52 0.72
CA SER A 58 13.53 -15.78 2.12
C SER A 58 14.35 -16.90 2.76
N ILE A 59 14.76 -17.90 1.99
CA ILE A 59 15.65 -18.96 2.49
C ILE A 59 17.07 -18.40 2.68
N ILE A 60 17.55 -17.59 1.73
CA ILE A 60 18.87 -16.96 1.84
C ILE A 60 18.90 -15.93 2.98
N SER A 61 17.81 -15.17 3.20
CA SER A 61 17.73 -14.25 4.33
C SER A 61 17.81 -14.97 5.67
N LEU A 62 17.26 -16.18 5.80
CA LEU A 62 17.41 -16.97 7.02
C LEU A 62 18.88 -17.30 7.29
N PHE A 63 19.66 -17.62 6.25
CA PHE A 63 21.10 -17.85 6.37
C PHE A 63 21.84 -16.57 6.79
N VAL A 64 21.54 -15.44 6.15
CA VAL A 64 22.12 -14.13 6.52
C VAL A 64 21.79 -13.78 7.97
N TYR A 65 20.53 -13.92 8.39
CA TYR A 65 20.13 -13.70 9.77
C TYR A 65 20.87 -14.64 10.72
N SER A 66 21.03 -15.92 10.37
CA SER A 66 21.78 -16.87 11.22
C SER A 66 23.21 -16.40 11.47
N ILE A 67 23.88 -15.87 10.45
CA ILE A 67 25.23 -15.28 10.58
C ILE A 67 25.19 -14.03 11.47
N VAL A 68 24.27 -13.09 11.19
CA VAL A 68 24.14 -11.85 11.97
C VAL A 68 23.85 -12.15 13.44
N PHE A 69 22.95 -13.09 13.74
CA PHE A 69 22.68 -13.52 15.11
C PHE A 69 23.89 -14.17 15.77
N PHE A 70 24.59 -15.05 15.06
CA PHE A 70 25.76 -15.72 15.61
C PHE A 70 26.87 -14.74 16.03
N PHE A 71 27.13 -13.72 15.22
CA PHE A 71 28.22 -12.76 15.46
C PHE A 71 27.81 -11.50 16.22
N ALA A 72 26.61 -10.96 16.01
CA ALA A 72 26.21 -9.68 16.59
C ALA A 72 25.41 -9.82 17.89
N TYR A 73 24.52 -10.84 18.00
CA TYR A 73 23.56 -10.91 19.10
C TYR A 73 24.24 -10.99 20.48
N LEU A 74 25.14 -11.94 20.69
CA LEU A 74 25.79 -12.11 22.00
C LEU A 74 26.66 -10.90 22.40
N PRO A 75 27.51 -10.34 21.51
CA PRO A 75 28.21 -9.09 21.80
C PRO A 75 27.27 -7.91 22.11
N GLN A 76 26.15 -7.79 21.38
CA GLN A 76 25.15 -6.75 21.63
C GLN A 76 24.48 -6.93 23.00
N VAL A 77 24.11 -8.16 23.37
CA VAL A 77 23.58 -8.46 24.71
C VAL A 77 24.58 -8.06 25.78
N ALA A 78 25.85 -8.45 25.64
CA ALA A 78 26.89 -8.12 26.60
C ALA A 78 27.08 -6.60 26.77
N LEU A 79 27.08 -5.86 25.65
CA LEU A 79 27.18 -4.40 25.67
C LEU A 79 25.95 -3.77 26.34
N LEU A 80 24.74 -4.13 25.92
CA LEU A 80 23.50 -3.56 26.47
C LEU A 80 23.27 -3.95 27.93
N ALA A 81 23.78 -5.12 28.37
CA ALA A 81 23.67 -5.58 29.75
C ALA A 81 24.35 -4.65 30.76
N ILE A 82 25.37 -3.88 30.33
CA ILE A 82 26.06 -2.90 31.17
C ILE A 82 25.07 -1.81 31.65
N TRP A 83 24.13 -1.37 30.81
CA TRP A 83 23.17 -0.32 31.14
C TRP A 83 21.79 -0.85 31.53
N GLN A 84 21.34 -1.96 30.94
CA GLN A 84 19.95 -2.44 31.05
C GLN A 84 19.80 -3.68 31.93
N GLY A 85 20.92 -4.32 32.31
CA GLY A 85 20.92 -5.57 33.04
C GLY A 85 20.10 -6.65 32.33
N ARG A 86 19.07 -7.15 33.03
CA ARG A 86 18.23 -8.28 32.56
C ARG A 86 17.38 -7.98 31.33
N GLY A 87 17.14 -6.70 30.98
CA GLY A 87 16.37 -6.33 29.80
C GLY A 87 17.15 -6.37 28.49
N ALA A 88 18.48 -6.48 28.55
CA ALA A 88 19.37 -6.35 27.42
C ALA A 88 19.13 -7.37 26.30
N TRP A 89 18.70 -8.60 26.63
CA TRP A 89 18.45 -9.64 25.64
C TRP A 89 17.36 -9.28 24.64
N PHE A 90 16.34 -8.53 25.09
CA PHE A 90 15.22 -8.12 24.25
C PHE A 90 15.59 -6.92 23.38
N SER A 91 16.25 -5.91 23.96
CA SER A 91 16.75 -4.77 23.19
C SER A 91 17.77 -5.19 22.14
N ALA A 92 18.67 -6.12 22.49
CA ALA A 92 19.61 -6.71 21.55
C ALA A 92 18.88 -7.47 20.45
N LEU A 93 17.84 -8.25 20.77
CA LEU A 93 17.04 -8.97 19.78
C LEU A 93 16.43 -8.00 18.75
N VAL A 94 15.79 -6.92 19.21
CA VAL A 94 15.20 -5.90 18.33
C VAL A 94 16.28 -5.25 17.45
N LEU A 95 17.43 -4.91 18.03
CA LEU A 95 18.56 -4.32 17.33
C LEU A 95 19.13 -5.27 16.26
N THR A 96 19.44 -6.52 16.61
CA THR A 96 19.94 -7.54 15.68
C THR A 96 18.96 -7.78 14.52
N LEU A 97 17.66 -7.85 14.82
CA LEU A 97 16.63 -8.04 13.79
C LEU A 97 16.52 -6.84 12.85
N GLY A 98 16.59 -5.62 13.40
CA GLY A 98 16.57 -4.37 12.62
C GLY A 98 17.81 -4.23 11.73
N GLU A 99 19.00 -4.47 12.27
CA GLU A 99 20.25 -4.46 11.50
C GLU A 99 20.25 -5.53 10.40
N GLY A 100 19.79 -6.74 10.72
CA GLY A 100 19.65 -7.81 9.73
C GLY A 100 18.65 -7.44 8.63
N MET A 101 17.55 -6.76 8.97
CA MET A 101 16.59 -6.27 7.98
C MET A 101 17.23 -5.26 7.03
N VAL A 102 17.97 -4.28 7.57
CA VAL A 102 18.70 -3.30 6.74
C VAL A 102 19.70 -3.99 5.83
N LEU A 103 20.45 -4.96 6.36
CA LEU A 103 21.43 -5.72 5.57
C LEU A 103 20.77 -6.52 4.45
N ILE A 104 19.65 -7.20 4.74
CA ILE A 104 18.89 -7.99 3.76
C ILE A 104 18.27 -7.09 2.70
N GLN A 105 17.64 -5.98 3.10
CA GLN A 105 17.11 -5.02 2.14
C GLN A 105 18.22 -4.51 1.23
N ALA A 106 19.36 -4.07 1.79
CA ALA A 106 20.48 -3.58 1.01
C ALA A 106 21.09 -4.64 0.07
N LEU A 107 21.16 -5.90 0.51
CA LEU A 107 21.70 -7.01 -0.29
C LEU A 107 20.78 -7.35 -1.46
N PHE A 108 19.46 -7.34 -1.23
CA PHE A 108 18.50 -7.88 -2.20
C PHE A 108 17.71 -6.83 -2.98
N GLU A 109 17.92 -5.54 -2.73
CA GLU A 109 17.31 -4.44 -3.50
C GLU A 109 17.55 -4.60 -5.01
N GLY A 110 18.76 -4.98 -5.42
CA GLY A 110 19.11 -5.20 -6.83
C GLY A 110 18.73 -6.57 -7.41
N PHE A 111 18.30 -7.54 -6.60
CA PHE A 111 18.02 -8.93 -7.04
C PHE A 111 16.53 -9.14 -7.36
N PHE A 112 15.92 -8.26 -8.15
CA PHE A 112 14.50 -8.29 -8.54
C PHE A 112 13.48 -8.03 -7.43
N VAL A 113 13.89 -7.88 -6.17
CA VAL A 113 12.95 -7.54 -5.08
C VAL A 113 12.30 -6.20 -5.35
N ASP A 114 13.06 -5.23 -5.81
CA ASP A 114 12.54 -3.91 -6.12
C ASP A 114 11.55 -3.94 -7.30
N GLU A 115 11.85 -4.69 -8.36
CA GLU A 115 10.89 -4.95 -9.46
C GLU A 115 9.60 -5.62 -8.95
N ALA A 116 9.71 -6.63 -8.08
CA ALA A 116 8.54 -7.31 -7.54
C ALA A 116 7.67 -6.38 -6.67
N ARG A 117 8.28 -5.45 -5.93
CA ARG A 117 7.56 -4.40 -5.19
C ARG A 117 6.84 -3.45 -6.16
N VAL A 118 7.53 -2.99 -7.20
CA VAL A 118 6.91 -2.16 -8.25
C VAL A 118 5.73 -2.89 -8.89
N ASP A 119 5.88 -4.16 -9.22
CA ASP A 119 4.82 -4.97 -9.83
C ASP A 119 3.61 -5.11 -8.91
N VAL A 120 3.83 -5.41 -7.62
CA VAL A 120 2.74 -5.48 -6.63
C VAL A 120 2.06 -4.13 -6.46
N PHE A 121 2.84 -3.06 -6.39
CA PHE A 121 2.33 -1.70 -6.20
C PHE A 121 1.46 -1.27 -7.41
N ASP A 122 2.03 -1.32 -8.61
CA ASP A 122 1.38 -0.88 -9.85
C ASP A 122 0.14 -1.76 -10.17
N ALA A 123 0.22 -3.09 -9.99
CA ALA A 123 -0.94 -3.97 -10.20
C ALA A 123 -2.07 -3.72 -9.19
N THR A 124 -1.73 -3.37 -7.94
CA THR A 124 -2.75 -3.00 -6.94
C THR A 124 -3.43 -1.69 -7.31
N LEU A 125 -2.70 -0.69 -7.84
CA LEU A 125 -3.32 0.55 -8.33
C LEU A 125 -4.26 0.29 -9.51
N ILE A 126 -3.85 -0.56 -10.45
CA ILE A 126 -4.68 -1.00 -11.58
C ILE A 126 -6.00 -1.63 -11.08
N ASP A 127 -5.93 -2.50 -10.07
CA ASP A 127 -7.11 -3.15 -9.50
C ASP A 127 -8.11 -2.18 -8.88
N HIS A 128 -7.64 -0.99 -8.52
CA HIS A 128 -8.45 0.10 -7.97
C HIS A 128 -8.80 1.17 -9.03
N GLY A 129 -8.67 0.85 -10.32
CA GLY A 129 -9.09 1.71 -11.41
C GLY A 129 -8.11 2.84 -11.75
N LEU A 130 -6.92 2.85 -11.16
CA LEU A 130 -5.89 3.89 -11.36
C LEU A 130 -4.91 3.52 -12.47
N VAL A 131 -5.44 2.98 -13.58
CA VAL A 131 -4.67 2.56 -14.75
C VAL A 131 -3.98 3.78 -15.39
N ASP A 132 -4.68 4.91 -15.41
CA ASP A 132 -4.20 6.19 -15.95
C ASP A 132 -2.97 6.74 -15.22
N LEU A 133 -2.81 6.41 -13.93
CA LEU A 133 -1.66 6.83 -13.14
C LEU A 133 -0.40 5.99 -13.48
N VAL A 134 -0.59 4.72 -13.86
CA VAL A 134 0.50 3.77 -14.14
C VAL A 134 0.93 3.80 -15.61
N ALA A 135 -0.03 3.95 -16.54
CA ALA A 135 0.19 3.88 -17.99
C ALA A 135 1.31 4.80 -18.53
N PRO A 136 1.50 6.04 -18.02
CA PRO A 136 2.57 6.91 -18.52
C PRO A 136 3.98 6.38 -18.27
N GLN A 137 4.18 5.54 -17.26
CA GLN A 137 5.51 5.10 -16.80
C GLN A 137 5.81 3.64 -17.14
N ARG A 138 4.87 2.94 -17.77
CA ARG A 138 4.96 1.50 -18.04
C ARG A 138 4.07 1.08 -19.20
N LEU A 139 4.58 0.15 -20.02
CA LEU A 139 3.75 -0.48 -21.05
C LEU A 139 2.68 -1.34 -20.38
N LEU A 140 1.43 -1.19 -20.81
CA LEU A 140 0.30 -1.97 -20.32
C LEU A 140 -0.32 -2.79 -21.46
N PHE A 141 -0.69 -4.03 -21.16
CA PHE A 141 -1.38 -4.93 -22.09
C PHE A 141 -2.86 -5.06 -21.68
N PRO A 142 -3.76 -4.20 -22.22
CA PRO A 142 -5.15 -4.13 -21.77
C PRO A 142 -5.92 -5.44 -21.94
N ASP A 143 -5.52 -6.29 -22.88
CA ASP A 143 -6.15 -7.60 -23.15
C ASP A 143 -5.70 -8.71 -22.19
N ALA A 144 -4.86 -8.39 -21.19
CA ALA A 144 -4.36 -9.38 -20.25
C ALA A 144 -5.44 -9.84 -19.24
N PRO A 145 -5.41 -11.11 -18.80
CA PRO A 145 -6.47 -11.68 -17.96
C PRO A 145 -6.45 -11.18 -16.50
N ASN A 146 -5.40 -10.50 -16.05
CA ASN A 146 -5.35 -9.90 -14.72
C ASN A 146 -4.36 -8.71 -14.65
N SER A 147 -4.48 -7.90 -13.60
CA SER A 147 -3.65 -6.70 -13.37
C SER A 147 -2.15 -6.97 -13.37
N VAL A 148 -1.70 -8.07 -12.77
CA VAL A 148 -0.27 -8.46 -12.74
C VAL A 148 0.25 -8.79 -14.14
N LYS A 149 -0.55 -9.46 -14.98
CA LYS A 149 -0.18 -9.81 -16.36
C LYS A 149 -0.35 -8.64 -17.33
N MET A 150 -1.16 -7.64 -16.96
CA MET A 150 -1.28 -6.38 -17.71
C MET A 150 0.01 -5.56 -17.65
N LEU A 151 0.84 -5.78 -16.63
CA LEU A 151 2.11 -5.09 -16.48
C LEU A 151 3.14 -5.60 -17.51
N GLY A 152 3.50 -4.75 -18.47
CA GLY A 152 4.64 -4.94 -19.36
C GLY A 152 5.96 -4.50 -18.72
N LYS A 153 7.02 -4.36 -19.51
CA LYS A 153 8.28 -3.79 -18.98
C LYS A 153 8.12 -2.29 -18.68
N PRO A 154 8.70 -1.77 -17.58
CA PRO A 154 8.77 -0.33 -17.34
C PRO A 154 9.44 0.41 -18.51
N THR A 155 8.87 1.55 -18.93
CA THR A 155 9.43 2.40 -19.99
C THR A 155 10.51 3.35 -19.46
N SER A 156 10.57 3.51 -18.15
CA SER A 156 11.58 4.28 -17.40
C SER A 156 12.07 3.45 -16.22
N HIS A 157 13.22 3.81 -15.65
CA HIS A 157 13.78 3.11 -14.49
C HIS A 157 12.76 3.12 -13.34
N ALA A 158 12.15 1.97 -13.05
CA ALA A 158 11.12 1.84 -12.04
C ALA A 158 11.75 1.31 -10.76
N GLU A 159 12.09 2.23 -9.88
CA GLU A 159 12.50 1.93 -8.52
C GLU A 159 11.31 2.08 -7.57
N TYR A 160 11.07 1.10 -6.70
CA TYR A 160 10.08 1.26 -5.63
C TYR A 160 10.57 2.27 -4.58
N ALA A 161 11.83 2.13 -4.18
CA ALA A 161 12.51 3.08 -3.30
C ALA A 161 13.96 3.27 -3.76
N PRO A 162 14.54 4.48 -3.61
CA PRO A 162 15.91 4.73 -4.03
C PRO A 162 16.89 4.10 -3.04
N TRP A 163 17.90 3.42 -3.59
CA TRP A 163 18.99 2.85 -2.80
C TRP A 163 19.72 3.94 -2.02
N SER A 164 20.04 3.65 -0.76
CA SER A 164 20.58 4.67 0.12
C SER A 164 21.52 4.12 1.19
N PHE A 165 22.81 4.37 0.98
CA PHE A 165 23.86 4.23 2.00
C PHE A 165 23.54 4.93 3.33
N ILE A 166 22.67 5.93 3.28
CA ILE A 166 22.20 6.63 4.49
C ILE A 166 21.53 5.63 5.44
N GLN A 167 20.98 4.50 4.98
CA GLN A 167 20.34 3.50 5.84
C GLN A 167 21.37 2.81 6.74
N ILE A 168 22.55 2.52 6.19
CA ILE A 168 23.69 1.97 6.94
C ILE A 168 24.18 3.01 7.97
N ILE A 169 24.28 4.29 7.57
CA ILE A 169 24.68 5.37 8.47
C ILE A 169 23.66 5.56 9.60
N GLU A 170 22.36 5.54 9.29
CA GLU A 170 21.30 5.67 10.28
C GLU A 170 21.32 4.54 11.31
N VAL A 171 21.61 3.30 10.90
CA VAL A 171 21.80 2.19 11.84
C VAL A 171 22.90 2.53 12.85
N VAL A 172 24.06 3.02 12.38
CA VAL A 172 25.17 3.41 13.26
C VAL A 172 24.80 4.58 14.17
N VAL A 173 24.06 5.58 13.65
CA VAL A 173 23.62 6.76 14.40
C VAL A 173 22.52 6.43 15.42
N TYR A 174 21.65 5.47 15.12
CA TYR A 174 20.54 5.05 15.99
C TYR A 174 20.95 3.93 16.94
N LEU A 175 22.12 3.31 16.77
CA LEU A 175 22.63 2.28 17.69
C LEU A 175 22.74 2.78 19.14
N PRO A 176 23.31 3.97 19.45
CA PRO A 176 23.41 4.47 20.82
C PRO A 176 22.05 4.63 21.52
N LEU A 177 20.97 4.79 20.75
CA LEU A 177 19.63 4.91 21.30
C LEU A 177 19.20 3.65 22.04
N ASN A 178 19.63 2.48 21.56
CA ASN A 178 19.34 1.20 22.20
C ASN A 178 20.04 1.01 23.54
N LEU A 179 20.96 1.91 23.95
CA LEU A 179 21.54 1.90 25.30
C LEU A 179 20.52 2.34 26.36
N ILE A 180 19.52 3.15 25.99
CA ILE A 180 18.49 3.65 26.91
C ILE A 180 17.54 2.50 27.28
N PRO A 181 17.45 2.10 28.57
CA PRO A 181 16.55 1.04 28.99
C PRO A 181 15.09 1.36 28.65
N ILE A 182 14.34 0.34 28.23
CA ILE A 182 12.88 0.38 27.95
C ILE A 182 12.49 1.22 26.73
N VAL A 183 13.04 2.43 26.59
CA VAL A 183 12.66 3.39 25.55
C VAL A 183 13.50 3.25 24.28
N GLY A 184 14.73 2.75 24.39
CA GLY A 184 15.67 2.67 23.27
C GLY A 184 15.14 1.84 22.09
N ALA A 185 14.73 0.60 22.34
CA ALA A 185 14.23 -0.30 21.30
C ALA A 185 12.93 0.21 20.63
N PRO A 186 11.88 0.65 21.37
CA PRO A 186 10.71 1.26 20.74
C PRO A 186 11.05 2.49 19.89
N LEU A 187 11.92 3.37 20.37
CA LEU A 187 12.29 4.57 19.63
C LEU A 187 13.14 4.23 18.39
N TYR A 188 14.00 3.22 18.46
CA TYR A 188 14.73 2.69 17.32
C TYR A 188 13.77 2.16 16.23
N ILE A 189 12.74 1.40 16.61
CA ILE A 189 11.71 0.93 15.69
C ILE A 189 10.97 2.11 15.05
N ILE A 190 10.53 3.09 15.85
CA ILE A 190 9.77 4.24 15.32
C ILE A 190 10.63 5.08 14.37
N LEU A 191 11.88 5.38 14.72
CA LEU A 191 12.77 6.20 13.88
C LEU A 191 13.11 5.50 12.57
N THR A 192 13.50 4.23 12.63
CA THR A 192 13.83 3.43 11.44
C THR A 192 12.57 3.21 10.57
N GLY A 193 11.45 2.89 11.21
CA GLY A 193 10.14 2.77 10.57
C GLY A 193 9.71 4.05 9.87
N THR A 194 9.95 5.22 10.45
CA THR A 194 9.62 6.52 9.82
C THR A 194 10.22 6.67 8.44
N ARG A 195 11.47 6.23 8.26
CA ARG A 195 12.13 6.27 6.96
C ARG A 195 11.54 5.25 6.01
N LEU A 196 11.36 4.00 6.46
CA LEU A 196 10.73 2.96 5.66
C LEU A 196 9.35 3.40 5.15
N GLY A 197 8.56 4.05 5.99
CA GLY A 197 7.29 4.66 5.62
C GLY A 197 7.43 5.70 4.53
N LYS A 198 8.32 6.69 4.67
CA LYS A 198 8.55 7.71 3.64
C LYS A 198 9.04 7.11 2.31
N LEU A 199 9.88 6.10 2.36
CA LEU A 199 10.41 5.41 1.18
C LEU A 199 9.34 4.58 0.47
N SER A 200 8.41 3.97 1.20
CA SER A 200 7.31 3.18 0.62
C SER A 200 6.44 4.01 -0.34
N PHE A 201 6.32 5.31 -0.08
CA PHE A 201 5.57 6.26 -0.91
C PHE A 201 6.41 6.92 -2.02
N TYR A 202 7.68 6.54 -2.18
CA TYR A 202 8.54 7.11 -3.22
C TYR A 202 7.98 6.86 -4.62
N ARG A 203 7.56 5.62 -4.91
CA ARG A 203 6.95 5.24 -6.20
C ARG A 203 5.72 6.08 -6.53
N TRP A 204 4.83 6.33 -5.57
CA TRP A 204 3.64 7.17 -5.77
C TRP A 204 4.02 8.59 -6.21
N HIS A 205 4.94 9.25 -5.50
CA HIS A 205 5.40 10.58 -5.89
C HIS A 205 6.08 10.59 -7.26
N LYS A 206 6.75 9.48 -7.62
CA LYS A 206 7.32 9.31 -8.95
C LYS A 206 6.25 9.19 -10.03
N LEU A 207 5.16 8.46 -9.79
CA LEU A 207 4.02 8.37 -10.72
C LEU A 207 3.42 9.76 -11.01
N HIS A 208 3.36 10.63 -10.00
CA HIS A 208 2.96 12.05 -10.17
C HIS A 208 4.01 12.95 -10.86
N GLY A 209 5.19 12.43 -11.16
CA GLY A 209 6.25 13.20 -11.81
C GLY A 209 6.88 14.30 -10.94
N LEU A 210 6.71 14.24 -9.61
CA LEU A 210 7.15 15.30 -8.71
C LEU A 210 8.68 15.41 -8.63
N GLY A 211 9.17 16.65 -8.63
CA GLY A 211 10.58 16.93 -8.38
C GLY A 211 10.98 16.70 -6.92
N ARG A 212 12.28 16.49 -6.64
CA ARG A 212 12.78 16.20 -5.27
C ARG A 212 12.32 17.21 -4.20
N HIS A 213 12.17 18.48 -4.56
CA HIS A 213 11.72 19.53 -3.63
C HIS A 213 10.22 19.43 -3.34
N GLU A 214 9.41 19.15 -4.36
CA GLU A 214 7.96 18.98 -4.25
C GLU A 214 7.61 17.73 -3.46
N MET A 215 8.33 16.62 -3.72
CA MET A 215 8.23 15.39 -2.93
C MET A 215 8.43 15.66 -1.43
N LYS A 216 9.46 16.44 -1.05
CA LYS A 216 9.69 16.79 0.36
C LYS A 216 8.56 17.65 0.94
N LYS A 217 7.97 18.55 0.14
CA LYS A 217 6.85 19.39 0.58
C LYS A 217 5.59 18.57 0.78
N GLU A 218 5.33 17.61 -0.09
CA GLU A 218 4.19 16.70 0.03
C GLU A 218 4.37 15.71 1.18
N GLN A 219 5.55 15.12 1.32
CA GLN A 219 5.85 14.21 2.42
C GLN A 219 5.64 14.84 3.79
N LYS A 220 5.87 16.16 3.92
CA LYS A 220 5.61 16.89 5.17
C LYS A 220 4.15 16.83 5.59
N LYS A 221 3.19 16.79 4.65
CA LYS A 221 1.74 16.75 4.93
C LYS A 221 1.32 15.47 5.67
N TYR A 222 1.92 14.35 5.31
CA TYR A 222 1.58 13.01 5.82
C TYR A 222 2.65 12.42 6.74
N THR A 223 3.52 13.27 7.31
CA THR A 223 4.67 12.81 8.11
C THR A 223 4.24 11.86 9.22
N TRP A 224 3.17 12.21 9.93
CA TRP A 224 2.69 11.42 11.06
C TRP A 224 2.18 10.04 10.63
N GLU A 225 1.45 9.98 9.54
CA GLU A 225 0.94 8.75 8.97
C GLU A 225 2.05 7.87 8.41
N PHE A 226 3.07 8.45 7.79
CA PHE A 226 4.25 7.71 7.34
C PHE A 226 5.04 7.12 8.51
N ILE A 227 5.12 7.82 9.64
CA ILE A 227 5.74 7.28 10.86
C ILE A 227 5.02 6.00 11.29
N TRP A 228 3.69 6.01 11.41
CA TRP A 228 2.94 4.86 11.91
C TRP A 228 2.79 3.74 10.90
N PHE A 229 2.58 4.05 9.63
CA PHE A 229 2.63 3.05 8.55
C PHE A 229 3.97 2.31 8.57
N GLY A 230 5.08 3.07 8.57
CA GLY A 230 6.42 2.50 8.54
C GLY A 230 6.82 1.79 9.83
N THR A 231 6.32 2.23 10.98
CA THR A 231 6.50 1.54 12.27
C THR A 231 5.87 0.14 12.23
N VAL A 232 4.61 0.03 11.77
CA VAL A 232 3.94 -1.27 11.67
C VAL A 232 4.60 -2.15 10.61
N ALA A 233 4.95 -1.58 9.45
CA ALA A 233 5.70 -2.28 8.40
C ALA A 233 7.00 -2.87 8.94
N MET A 234 7.79 -2.06 9.64
CA MET A 234 9.05 -2.52 10.25
C MET A 234 8.80 -3.65 11.24
N ILE A 235 7.81 -3.54 12.13
CA ILE A 235 7.48 -4.60 13.10
C ILE A 235 7.17 -5.93 12.39
N LEU A 236 6.41 -5.88 11.30
CA LEU A 236 6.11 -7.07 10.49
C LEU A 236 7.38 -7.64 9.84
N GLU A 237 8.19 -6.79 9.24
CA GLU A 237 9.42 -7.20 8.55
C GLU A 237 10.51 -7.73 9.49
N LEU A 238 10.44 -7.46 10.80
CA LEU A 238 11.38 -8.01 11.79
C LEU A 238 11.31 -9.54 11.88
N VAL A 239 10.32 -10.21 11.28
CA VAL A 239 10.23 -11.68 11.26
C VAL A 239 11.14 -12.27 10.16
N PRO A 240 12.28 -12.91 10.50
CA PRO A 240 13.34 -13.26 9.54
C PRO A 240 12.93 -14.08 8.32
N LEU A 241 12.02 -15.02 8.51
CA LEU A 241 11.55 -15.94 7.46
C LEU A 241 10.47 -15.31 6.58
N LEU A 242 9.68 -14.42 7.17
CA LEU A 242 8.54 -13.77 6.53
C LEU A 242 8.86 -12.34 6.11
N SER A 243 10.10 -11.86 6.26
CA SER A 243 10.50 -10.49 6.00
C SER A 243 10.15 -10.07 4.57
N PHE A 244 10.54 -10.84 3.55
CA PHE A 244 10.19 -10.57 2.15
C PHE A 244 8.70 -10.75 1.83
N PHE A 245 8.01 -11.64 2.55
CA PHE A 245 6.55 -11.75 2.42
C PHE A 245 5.90 -10.46 2.91
N PHE A 246 6.25 -10.02 4.12
CA PHE A 246 5.73 -8.80 4.73
C PHE A 246 6.13 -7.54 3.97
N LEU A 247 7.29 -7.56 3.34
CA LEU A 247 7.73 -6.50 2.45
C LEU A 247 6.78 -6.32 1.26
N LEU A 248 6.45 -7.40 0.53
CA LEU A 248 5.47 -7.30 -0.57
C LEU A 248 4.08 -6.96 -0.07
N THR A 249 3.63 -7.55 1.03
CA THR A 249 2.29 -7.26 1.56
C THR A 249 2.20 -5.82 2.04
N THR A 250 3.26 -5.27 2.62
CA THR A 250 3.36 -3.86 2.99
C THR A 250 3.33 -2.98 1.75
N THR A 251 4.01 -3.37 0.67
CA THR A 251 3.91 -2.66 -0.62
C THR A 251 2.49 -2.65 -1.17
N ALA A 252 1.76 -3.76 -1.10
CA ALA A 252 0.33 -3.80 -1.45
C ALA A 252 -0.48 -2.88 -0.52
N GLY A 253 -0.21 -2.89 0.79
CA GLY A 253 -0.83 -1.98 1.76
C GLY A 253 -0.57 -0.50 1.45
N CYS A 254 0.64 -0.16 1.03
CA CYS A 254 1.00 1.17 0.56
C CYS A 254 0.16 1.55 -0.67
N ALA A 255 0.05 0.66 -1.66
CA ALA A 255 -0.75 0.90 -2.86
C ALA A 255 -2.25 1.07 -2.54
N LEU A 256 -2.80 0.28 -1.60
CA LEU A 256 -4.18 0.47 -1.12
C LEU A 256 -4.40 1.84 -0.48
N TRP A 257 -3.43 2.31 0.30
CA TRP A 257 -3.51 3.65 0.86
C TRP A 257 -3.43 4.72 -0.23
N VAL A 258 -2.48 4.59 -1.16
CA VAL A 258 -2.36 5.50 -2.31
C VAL A 258 -3.65 5.51 -3.12
N ALA A 259 -4.24 4.36 -3.40
CA ALA A 259 -5.49 4.27 -4.15
C ALA A 259 -6.61 5.06 -3.48
N LYS A 260 -6.70 5.00 -2.15
CA LYS A 260 -7.65 5.78 -1.38
C LYS A 260 -7.36 7.29 -1.39
N LEU A 261 -6.08 7.68 -1.36
CA LEU A 261 -5.69 9.09 -1.46
C LEU A 261 -6.06 9.67 -2.83
N GLU A 262 -5.83 8.92 -3.90
CA GLU A 262 -6.22 9.29 -5.26
C GLU A 262 -7.75 9.38 -5.42
N GLU A 263 -8.47 8.41 -4.88
CA GLU A 263 -9.94 8.41 -4.84
C GLU A 263 -10.50 9.65 -4.13
N GLU A 264 -9.93 10.00 -2.96
CA GLU A 264 -10.30 11.20 -2.21
C GLU A 264 -9.94 12.48 -2.99
N ALA A 265 -8.79 12.52 -3.68
CA ALA A 265 -8.34 13.67 -4.46
C ALA A 265 -9.15 13.88 -5.75
N ARG A 266 -9.58 12.80 -6.41
CA ARG A 266 -10.42 12.81 -7.61
C ARG A 266 -11.89 13.10 -7.32
N GLY A 267 -12.30 13.11 -6.05
CA GLY A 267 -13.67 13.41 -5.64
C GLY A 267 -14.66 12.26 -5.83
N TRP A 268 -14.18 11.04 -6.12
CA TRP A 268 -15.02 9.86 -6.35
C TRP A 268 -16.00 9.61 -5.19
N ASN A 269 -15.60 9.83 -3.93
CA ASN A 269 -16.48 9.68 -2.76
C ASN A 269 -17.66 10.65 -2.70
N ASN A 270 -17.55 11.83 -3.34
CA ASN A 270 -18.61 12.85 -3.37
C ASN A 270 -19.50 12.68 -4.60
N GLU A 271 -18.92 12.33 -5.75
CA GLU A 271 -19.65 12.06 -6.99
C GLU A 271 -20.48 10.77 -6.90
N SER A 272 -19.90 9.67 -6.41
CA SER A 272 -20.64 8.40 -6.24
C SER A 272 -21.80 8.51 -5.24
N ARG A 273 -21.65 9.26 -4.13
CA ARG A 273 -22.77 9.58 -3.22
C ARG A 273 -23.82 10.50 -3.85
N ALA A 274 -23.42 11.40 -4.74
CA ALA A 274 -24.35 12.26 -5.46
C ALA A 274 -25.10 11.50 -6.57
N GLU A 275 -24.45 10.56 -7.24
CA GLU A 275 -25.05 9.67 -8.24
C GLU A 275 -25.99 8.65 -7.61
N GLU A 276 -25.62 8.02 -6.49
CA GLU A 276 -26.52 7.15 -5.73
C GLU A 276 -27.75 7.92 -5.20
N GLY A 277 -27.55 9.16 -4.73
CA GLY A 277 -28.65 10.04 -4.32
C GLY A 277 -29.58 10.45 -5.47
N ARG A 278 -29.03 10.66 -6.68
CA ARG A 278 -29.81 10.94 -7.90
C ARG A 278 -30.53 9.71 -8.44
N ALA A 279 -29.88 8.55 -8.42
CA ALA A 279 -30.49 7.27 -8.81
C ALA A 279 -31.64 6.88 -7.86
N GLN A 280 -31.54 7.21 -6.57
CA GLN A 280 -32.63 7.02 -5.61
C GLN A 280 -33.78 8.04 -5.74
N THR A 281 -33.53 9.22 -6.32
CA THR A 281 -34.60 10.21 -6.61
C THR A 281 -35.27 10.01 -7.98
N GLN A 282 -34.74 9.11 -8.81
CA GLN A 282 -35.23 8.88 -10.18
C GLN A 282 -35.87 7.49 -10.42
N GLY A 283 -36.50 6.87 -9.41
CA GLY A 283 -37.38 5.72 -9.65
C GLY A 283 -38.55 5.61 -8.66
N PRO A 284 -39.71 5.04 -9.02
CA PRO A 284 -40.28 4.73 -10.34
C PRO A 284 -41.71 5.31 -10.49
N ASP A 285 -41.90 6.63 -10.54
CA ASP A 285 -43.25 7.24 -10.69
C ASP A 285 -43.44 8.03 -11.99
N ALA A 286 -42.54 7.88 -12.96
CA ALA A 286 -42.62 8.58 -14.24
C ALA A 286 -42.80 7.61 -15.41
N GLN A 287 -43.97 6.95 -15.49
CA GLN A 287 -44.58 6.51 -16.75
C GLN A 287 -45.96 5.86 -16.51
N THR A 288 -47.00 6.70 -16.38
CA THR A 288 -48.37 6.27 -16.68
C THR A 288 -49.08 7.40 -17.41
N GLN A 289 -49.17 7.32 -18.74
CA GLN A 289 -50.23 7.98 -19.50
C GLN A 289 -50.97 6.91 -20.32
N PRO A 290 -52.31 6.93 -20.38
CA PRO A 290 -53.09 5.91 -21.06
C PRO A 290 -53.29 6.27 -22.54
N GLN A 291 -53.00 5.34 -23.45
CA GLN A 291 -53.44 5.43 -24.85
C GLN A 291 -54.71 4.60 -25.05
N GLU A 292 -55.75 5.29 -25.49
CA GLU A 292 -57.09 4.80 -25.80
C GLU A 292 -57.07 3.78 -26.96
N ALA A 293 -57.92 2.77 -26.82
CA ALA A 293 -58.17 1.74 -27.81
C ALA A 293 -59.14 2.21 -28.89
N SER A 294 -58.86 1.88 -30.16
CA SER A 294 -59.87 1.75 -31.22
C SER A 294 -59.36 0.93 -32.40
N GLY A 295 -60.13 -0.10 -32.78
CA GLY A 295 -60.33 -0.49 -34.17
C GLY A 295 -59.59 -1.72 -34.71
N SER A 296 -60.34 -2.82 -34.85
CA SER A 296 -60.10 -4.03 -35.68
C SER A 296 -59.56 -3.72 -37.09
N THR A 297 -58.77 -4.60 -37.75
CA THR A 297 -59.27 -5.75 -38.56
C THR A 297 -58.09 -6.61 -39.08
N HIS A 298 -58.34 -7.92 -39.23
CA HIS A 298 -57.52 -8.99 -39.83
C HIS A 298 -56.79 -8.67 -41.16
N ALA A 299 -55.57 -9.21 -41.35
CA ALA A 299 -55.16 -10.05 -42.50
C ALA A 299 -53.68 -10.54 -42.42
N THR A 300 -53.52 -11.88 -42.37
CA THR A 300 -52.52 -12.79 -42.99
C THR A 300 -51.06 -12.39 -43.29
N VAL A 301 -50.14 -13.12 -42.63
CA VAL A 301 -48.95 -13.89 -43.09
C VAL A 301 -48.23 -13.52 -44.40
N GLU A 302 -46.92 -13.18 -44.30
CA GLU A 302 -45.82 -13.39 -45.27
C GLU A 302 -44.51 -13.36 -44.44
N GLU A 303 -43.95 -14.51 -44.06
CA GLU A 303 -42.84 -15.28 -44.67
C GLU A 303 -41.45 -14.59 -44.63
N ASP A 304 -40.53 -15.26 -43.92
CA ASP A 304 -39.13 -14.91 -43.68
C ASP A 304 -38.31 -14.83 -44.98
N ASP A 305 -37.79 -13.65 -45.32
CA ASP A 305 -36.70 -13.49 -46.28
C ASP A 305 -35.34 -13.39 -45.56
N PRO A 306 -34.34 -14.24 -45.88
CA PRO A 306 -33.02 -14.17 -45.28
C PRO A 306 -32.23 -12.93 -45.76
N PRO A 307 -31.33 -12.38 -44.93
CA PRO A 307 -30.61 -11.15 -45.25
C PRO A 307 -29.64 -11.31 -46.43
N PRO A 308 -29.40 -10.25 -47.22
CA PRO A 308 -28.55 -10.30 -48.41
C PRO A 308 -27.07 -10.52 -48.08
N PRO A 309 -26.29 -11.15 -48.99
CA PRO A 309 -24.91 -11.55 -48.72
C PRO A 309 -23.94 -10.36 -48.68
N TYR A 310 -22.98 -10.44 -47.74
CA TYR A 310 -21.91 -9.46 -47.53
C TYR A 310 -20.97 -9.44 -48.74
N SER A 311 -20.68 -8.26 -49.29
CA SER A 311 -19.67 -8.07 -50.33
C SER A 311 -18.44 -7.40 -49.73
N ASP A 312 -17.32 -8.13 -49.73
CA ASP A 312 -15.99 -7.56 -49.49
C ASP A 312 -15.59 -6.74 -50.72
N ASN A 313 -15.28 -5.45 -50.52
CA ASN A 313 -14.61 -4.66 -51.54
C ASN A 313 -13.42 -3.92 -50.91
N PRO A 314 -12.18 -4.21 -51.33
CA PRO A 314 -10.99 -3.52 -50.87
C PRO A 314 -10.62 -2.39 -51.83
N LEU A 315 -10.70 -1.14 -51.36
CA LEU A 315 -9.90 -0.01 -51.84
C LEU A 315 -9.60 0.91 -50.65
#